data_AF-A0A0F9ULG8-F1
#
_entry.id   AF-A0A0F9ULG8-F1
#
_cell.length_a   1.000
_cell.length_b   1.000
_cell.length_c   1.000
_cell.angle_alpha   90.00
_cell.angle_beta   90.00
_cell.angle_gamma   90.00
#
_symmetry.space_group_name_H-M   'P 1'
#
loop_
_entity.id
_entity.type
_entity.pdbx_description
1 polymer ?
#
loop_
_entity_poly.entity_id
_entity_poly.type
_entity_poly.pdbx_seq_one_letter_code
_entity_poly.pdbx_strand_id
1 'polypeptide(L)'
;MATFVWTNAHIKINSVDESDHMSQVQLNYNAEMLDGTVMATAATRIHRPGLFDWSVDVTVFDDFADADLDDLIFALVGAVAFPIIVRPTQAVIGATNPEFRGNVVLEGDPVGGTVGELAGKTLTFQSAGVLTRNDS
;
A
#
# COMPACT_ATOMS: atom_id res chain seq x y z
N MET A 1 15.82 -16.23 14.67
CA MET A 1 14.85 -15.15 14.37
C MET A 1 15.65 -13.90 14.11
N ALA A 2 15.70 -13.46 12.84
CA ALA A 2 16.28 -12.17 12.51
C ALA A 2 15.14 -11.16 12.44
N THR A 3 15.24 -10.08 13.22
CA THR A 3 14.39 -8.90 13.04
C THR A 3 14.70 -8.34 11.66
N PHE A 4 13.68 -8.22 10.80
CA PHE A 4 13.85 -7.62 9.48
C PHE A 4 13.93 -6.10 9.61
N VAL A 5 14.93 -5.49 8.98
CA VAL A 5 15.10 -4.04 8.93
C VAL A 5 14.82 -3.59 7.51
N TRP A 6 13.89 -2.65 7.37
CA TRP A 6 13.59 -2.00 6.09
C TRP A 6 14.74 -1.05 5.75
N THR A 7 15.64 -1.49 4.87
CA THR A 7 16.76 -0.66 4.38
C THR A 7 16.71 -0.42 2.88
N ASN A 8 15.96 -1.24 2.13
CA ASN A 8 15.89 -1.15 0.69
C ASN A 8 14.60 -1.78 0.16
N ALA A 9 13.46 -1.19 0.53
CA ALA A 9 12.16 -1.60 0.00
C ALA A 9 12.15 -1.41 -1.52
N HIS A 10 11.44 -2.26 -2.24
CA HIS A 10 11.15 -2.03 -3.64
C HIS A 10 9.66 -1.75 -3.82
N ILE A 11 9.32 -0.52 -4.19
CA ILE A 11 7.95 -0.09 -4.41
C ILE A 11 7.82 0.42 -5.84
N LYS A 12 6.89 -0.18 -6.59
CA LYS A 12 6.53 0.29 -7.92
C LYS A 12 5.11 0.79 -7.95
N ILE A 13 4.95 2.00 -8.49
CA ILE A 13 3.67 2.65 -8.75
C ILE A 13 3.52 2.76 -10.26
N ASN A 14 2.45 2.19 -10.82
CA ASN A 14 2.18 2.25 -12.26
C ASN A 14 3.36 1.81 -13.15
N SER A 15 4.12 0.80 -12.70
CA SER A 15 5.33 0.27 -13.35
C SER A 15 6.60 1.14 -13.27
N VAL A 16 6.55 2.29 -12.59
CA VAL A 16 7.73 3.11 -12.27
C VAL A 16 8.22 2.76 -10.87
N ASP A 17 9.55 2.68 -10.69
CA ASP A 17 10.18 2.43 -9.39
C ASP A 17 10.37 3.75 -8.66
N GLU A 18 9.69 3.91 -7.52
CA GLU A 18 9.69 5.14 -6.72
C GLU A 18 10.29 4.89 -5.33
N SER A 19 11.05 3.79 -5.20
CA SER A 19 11.59 3.34 -3.91
C SER A 19 12.54 4.36 -3.27
N ASP A 20 13.20 5.17 -4.10
CA ASP A 20 14.19 6.16 -3.69
C ASP A 20 13.56 7.38 -2.98
N HIS A 21 12.25 7.61 -3.19
CA HIS A 21 11.52 8.74 -2.62
C HIS A 21 10.66 8.36 -1.40
N MET A 22 10.70 7.10 -0.96
CA MET A 22 9.82 6.55 0.06
C MET A 22 10.53 6.33 1.40
N SER A 23 9.92 6.82 2.48
CA SER A 23 10.44 6.66 3.84
C SER A 23 9.68 5.64 4.67
N GLN A 24 8.39 5.43 4.37
CA GLN A 24 7.53 4.50 5.09
C GLN A 24 6.50 3.88 4.15
N VAL A 25 6.26 2.58 4.32
CA VAL A 25 5.16 1.85 3.68
C VAL A 25 4.41 1.05 4.72
N GLN A 26 3.09 1.21 4.71
CA GLN A 26 2.17 0.44 5.55
C GLN A 26 1.10 -0.19 4.66
N LEU A 27 1.08 -1.52 4.62
CA LEU A 27 0.04 -2.29 3.96
C LEU A 27 -0.96 -2.75 5.02
N ASN A 28 -2.19 -2.22 4.95
CA ASN A 28 -3.30 -2.64 5.80
C ASN A 28 -4.12 -3.66 5.03
N TYR A 29 -4.30 -4.87 5.58
CA TYR A 29 -5.11 -5.93 4.99
C TYR A 29 -6.14 -6.38 6.01
N ASN A 30 -7.39 -5.97 5.81
CA ASN A 30 -8.47 -6.15 6.76
C ASN A 30 -9.56 -7.03 6.15
N ALA A 31 -10.15 -7.89 6.98
CA ALA A 31 -11.35 -8.63 6.61
C ALA A 31 -12.53 -8.03 7.35
N GLU A 32 -13.60 -7.68 6.63
CA GLU A 32 -14.85 -7.30 7.25
C GLU A 32 -15.41 -8.51 8.02
N MET A 33 -15.83 -8.31 9.27
CA MET A 33 -16.45 -9.36 10.09
C MET A 33 -17.94 -9.06 10.26
N LEU A 34 -18.79 -9.82 9.57
CA LEU A 34 -20.24 -9.68 9.71
C LEU A 34 -20.70 -10.50 10.92
N ASP A 35 -21.59 -9.94 11.73
CA ASP A 35 -22.24 -10.68 12.80
C ASP A 35 -23.29 -11.63 12.20
N GLY A 36 -23.10 -12.93 12.43
CA GLY A 36 -24.01 -14.00 11.99
C GLY A 36 -24.72 -14.69 13.15
N THR A 37 -24.86 -14.00 14.29
CA THR A 37 -25.37 -14.61 15.52
C THR A 37 -26.86 -14.94 15.37
N VAL A 38 -27.20 -16.23 15.46
CA VAL A 38 -28.59 -16.73 15.45
C VAL A 38 -29.09 -16.87 16.89
N MET A 39 -30.41 -16.82 17.07
CA MET A 39 -31.11 -17.07 18.34
C MET A 39 -30.98 -18.54 18.79
N ALA A 40 -29.78 -19.00 19.19
CA ALA A 40 -29.57 -20.30 19.82
C ALA A 40 -28.26 -20.39 20.64
N THR A 41 -28.45 -20.40 21.98
CA THR A 41 -27.83 -21.22 23.04
C THR A 41 -26.29 -21.40 23.16
N ALA A 42 -25.48 -20.44 22.75
CA ALA A 42 -24.17 -20.24 23.41
C ALA A 42 -23.90 -18.74 23.46
N ALA A 43 -23.46 -18.23 24.62
CA ALA A 43 -23.27 -16.80 24.90
C ALA A 43 -22.11 -16.15 24.11
N THR A 44 -21.79 -16.67 22.93
CA THR A 44 -20.63 -16.33 22.12
C THR A 44 -21.10 -15.81 20.77
N ARG A 45 -20.59 -14.64 20.36
CA ARG A 45 -20.84 -14.08 19.03
C ARG A 45 -20.20 -14.94 17.95
N ILE A 46 -20.90 -15.13 16.84
CA ILE A 46 -20.39 -15.84 15.67
C ILE A 46 -20.14 -14.81 14.57
N HIS A 47 -18.88 -14.63 14.20
CA HIS A 47 -18.47 -13.77 13.10
C HIS A 47 -18.37 -14.58 11.80
N ARG A 48 -18.90 -14.05 10.69
CA ARG A 48 -18.73 -14.57 9.33
C ARG A 48 -17.75 -13.68 8.56
N PRO A 49 -16.89 -14.27 7.71
CA PRO A 49 -15.99 -13.49 6.86
C PRO A 49 -16.78 -12.73 5.80
N GLY A 50 -16.64 -11.42 5.78
CA GLY A 50 -17.13 -10.50 4.76
C GLY A 50 -16.10 -10.26 3.65
N LEU A 51 -16.19 -9.11 2.99
CA LEU A 51 -15.24 -8.74 1.95
C LEU A 51 -13.87 -8.42 2.57
N PHE A 52 -12.81 -8.69 1.81
CA PHE A 52 -11.47 -8.26 2.14
C PHE A 52 -11.28 -6.85 1.60
N ASP A 53 -10.85 -5.96 2.47
CA ASP A 53 -10.47 -4.59 2.16
C ASP A 53 -8.98 -4.43 2.44
N TRP A 54 -8.31 -3.63 1.62
CA TRP A 54 -6.90 -3.34 1.84
C TRP A 54 -6.55 -1.93 1.37
N SER A 55 -5.61 -1.33 2.06
CA SER A 55 -5.05 -0.03 1.71
C SER A 55 -3.53 -0.05 1.84
N VAL A 56 -2.87 0.82 1.10
CA VAL A 56 -1.43 1.06 1.24
C VAL A 56 -1.24 2.53 1.56
N ASP A 57 -0.64 2.82 2.70
CA ASP A 57 -0.22 4.17 3.06
C ASP A 57 1.29 4.27 2.83
N VAL A 58 1.72 5.26 2.03
CA VAL A 58 3.12 5.48 1.73
C VAL A 58 3.49 6.91 2.07
N THR A 59 4.53 7.11 2.89
CA THR A 59 5.10 8.43 3.11
C THR A 59 6.25 8.66 2.14
N VAL A 60 6.07 9.66 1.27
CA VAL A 60 7.04 10.06 0.24
C VAL A 60 7.61 11.44 0.54
N PHE A 61 8.81 11.70 0.04
CA PHE A 61 9.33 13.06 -0.10
C PHE A 61 9.04 13.58 -1.50
N ASP A 62 8.44 14.76 -1.60
CA ASP A 62 8.13 15.41 -2.86
C ASP A 62 9.40 15.67 -3.68
N ASP A 63 9.33 15.28 -4.96
CA ASP A 63 10.25 15.70 -6.00
C ASP A 63 9.44 16.32 -7.14
N PHE A 64 9.76 17.56 -7.49
CA PHE A 64 9.07 18.40 -8.47
C PHE A 64 9.89 18.56 -9.77
N ALA A 65 10.92 17.74 -9.97
CA ALA A 65 11.62 17.69 -11.24
C ALA A 65 10.72 17.07 -12.33
N ASP A 66 11.04 17.39 -13.60
CA ASP A 66 10.20 17.07 -14.77
C ASP A 66 10.11 15.55 -14.98
N ALA A 67 8.90 15.01 -15.05
CA ALA A 67 8.60 13.58 -15.13
C ALA A 67 9.02 12.75 -13.89
N ASP A 68 9.16 13.39 -12.73
CA ASP A 68 9.39 12.73 -11.45
C ASP A 68 8.06 12.50 -10.68
N LEU A 69 8.18 12.25 -9.38
CA LEU A 69 7.09 11.78 -8.51
C LEU A 69 5.84 12.69 -8.55
N ASP A 70 5.98 14.02 -8.55
CA ASP A 70 4.84 14.93 -8.57
C ASP A 70 3.99 14.77 -9.85
N ASP A 71 4.63 14.78 -11.03
CA ASP A 71 3.95 14.63 -12.32
C ASP A 71 3.22 13.27 -12.42
N LEU A 72 3.85 12.20 -11.93
CA LEU A 72 3.26 10.86 -11.89
C LEU A 72 2.05 10.82 -10.95
N ILE A 73 2.20 11.31 -9.72
CA ILE A 73 1.15 11.28 -8.70
C ILE A 73 -0.03 12.14 -9.13
N PHE A 74 0.23 13.35 -9.64
CA PHE A 74 -0.81 14.26 -10.11
C PHE A 74 -1.64 13.65 -11.25
N ALA A 75 -1.01 12.91 -12.16
CA ALA A 75 -1.72 12.18 -13.21
C ALA A 75 -2.53 10.97 -12.71
N LEU A 76 -2.15 10.38 -11.58
CA LEU A 76 -2.75 9.17 -11.02
C LEU A 76 -3.85 9.44 -9.97
N VAL A 77 -3.93 10.65 -9.41
CA VAL A 77 -5.01 11.04 -8.49
C VAL A 77 -6.35 10.91 -9.20
N GLY A 78 -7.24 10.05 -8.69
CA GLY A 78 -8.56 9.82 -9.28
C GLY A 78 -8.54 9.14 -10.66
N ALA A 79 -7.39 8.61 -11.10
CA ALA A 79 -7.27 7.88 -12.34
C ALA A 79 -7.84 6.44 -12.24
N VAL A 80 -7.83 5.72 -13.37
CA VAL A 80 -8.23 4.30 -13.44
C VAL A 80 -7.28 3.46 -12.59
N ALA A 81 -7.78 2.36 -12.02
CA ALA A 81 -7.01 1.47 -11.18
C ALA A 81 -5.69 1.02 -11.83
N PHE A 82 -4.57 1.27 -11.16
CA PHE A 82 -3.21 0.98 -11.63
C PHE A 82 -2.51 -0.04 -10.71
N PRO A 83 -1.50 -0.78 -11.21
CA PRO A 83 -0.81 -1.78 -10.39
C PRO A 83 0.15 -1.11 -9.40
N ILE A 84 0.11 -1.57 -8.15
CA ILE A 84 1.14 -1.32 -7.13
C ILE A 84 1.87 -2.62 -6.81
N ILE A 85 3.18 -2.54 -6.62
CA ILE A 85 4.02 -3.67 -6.20
C ILE A 85 4.85 -3.22 -5.00
N VAL A 86 4.76 -3.95 -3.89
CA VAL A 86 5.54 -3.72 -2.68
C VAL A 86 6.36 -4.97 -2.37
N ARG A 87 7.67 -4.81 -2.21
CA ARG A 87 8.63 -5.86 -1.85
C ARG A 87 9.53 -5.39 -0.70
N PRO A 88 9.81 -6.27 0.30
CA PRO A 88 10.71 -5.95 1.41
C PRO A 88 12.13 -5.57 0.98
N THR A 89 12.62 -6.20 -0.07
CA THR A 89 13.94 -5.92 -0.65
C THR A 89 13.86 -5.86 -2.18
N GLN A 90 14.82 -5.17 -2.79
CA GLN A 90 15.07 -5.17 -4.24
C GLN A 90 15.44 -6.53 -4.84
N ALA A 91 15.68 -7.55 -4.00
CA ALA A 91 16.02 -8.90 -4.46
C ALA A 91 14.88 -9.56 -5.24
N VAL A 92 15.18 -10.69 -5.88
CA VAL A 92 14.18 -11.53 -6.55
C VAL A 92 13.14 -12.00 -5.53
N ILE A 93 11.92 -12.24 -6.01
CA ILE A 93 10.82 -12.78 -5.20
C ILE A 93 11.26 -14.11 -4.59
N GLY A 94 10.91 -14.32 -3.33
CA GLY A 94 11.18 -15.58 -2.65
C GLY A 94 10.49 -15.67 -1.29
N ALA A 95 10.62 -16.81 -0.63
CA ALA A 95 10.02 -17.04 0.69
C ALA A 95 10.45 -16.00 1.75
N THR A 96 11.64 -15.44 1.63
CA THR A 96 12.18 -14.38 2.52
C THR A 96 11.98 -12.97 1.96
N ASN A 97 11.45 -12.82 0.75
CA ASN A 97 11.18 -11.56 0.07
C ASN A 97 9.86 -11.66 -0.74
N PRO A 98 8.70 -11.75 -0.05
CA PRO A 98 7.42 -11.85 -0.72
C PRO A 98 7.07 -10.56 -1.48
N GLU A 99 6.46 -10.72 -2.64
CA GLU A 99 5.87 -9.64 -3.43
C GLU A 99 4.40 -9.48 -3.09
N PHE A 100 4.00 -8.27 -2.72
CA PHE A 100 2.61 -7.87 -2.59
C PHE A 100 2.24 -7.05 -3.81
N ARG A 101 1.30 -7.54 -4.62
CA ARG A 101 0.83 -6.83 -5.82
C ARG A 101 -0.68 -6.77 -5.88
N GLY A 102 -1.21 -5.68 -6.39
CA GLY A 102 -2.65 -5.50 -6.62
C GLY A 102 -2.93 -4.23 -7.40
N ASN A 103 -4.18 -4.06 -7.82
CA ASN A 103 -4.64 -2.82 -8.43
C ASN A 103 -5.17 -1.89 -7.34
N VAL A 104 -4.76 -0.62 -7.39
CA VAL A 104 -5.16 0.42 -6.45
C VAL A 104 -5.65 1.66 -7.19
N VAL A 105 -6.40 2.49 -6.46
CA VAL A 105 -6.71 3.87 -6.83
C VAL A 105 -6.09 4.78 -5.79
N LEU A 106 -5.48 5.87 -6.22
CA LEU A 106 -4.89 6.86 -5.32
C LEU A 106 -6.00 7.77 -4.76
N GLU A 107 -6.13 7.79 -3.44
CA GLU A 107 -6.89 8.78 -2.70
C GLU A 107 -6.02 10.03 -2.53
N GLY A 108 -6.54 11.17 -2.99
CA GLY A 108 -5.72 12.31 -3.37
C GLY A 108 -5.07 13.06 -2.21
N ASP A 109 -3.76 13.18 -2.28
CA ASP A 109 -2.91 14.12 -1.53
C ASP A 109 -1.74 14.56 -2.42
N PRO A 110 -1.96 15.50 -3.38
CA PRO A 110 -0.95 15.79 -4.41
C PRO A 110 0.29 16.50 -3.84
N VAL A 111 0.12 17.36 -2.83
CA VAL A 111 1.20 18.16 -2.22
C VAL A 111 1.00 18.26 -0.72
N GLY A 112 2.07 18.11 0.05
CA GLY A 112 2.05 18.28 1.51
C GLY A 112 3.43 18.63 2.08
N GLY A 113 3.48 19.51 3.08
CA GLY A 113 4.73 19.86 3.74
C GLY A 113 4.62 20.93 4.83
N THR A 114 5.58 20.92 5.74
CA THR A 114 5.74 21.92 6.82
C THR A 114 6.93 22.82 6.52
N VAL A 115 6.87 24.09 6.94
CA VAL A 115 7.96 25.05 6.78
C VAL A 115 9.22 24.56 7.49
N GLY A 116 10.32 24.37 6.75
CA GLY A 116 11.65 24.06 7.28
C GLY A 116 11.97 22.56 7.40
N GLU A 117 11.09 21.68 6.92
CA GLU A 117 11.30 20.22 6.90
C GLU A 117 11.40 19.72 5.45
N LEU A 118 11.86 18.47 5.27
CA LEU A 118 11.72 17.80 3.97
C LEU A 118 10.22 17.74 3.64
N ALA A 119 9.87 17.98 2.38
CA ALA A 119 8.49 17.99 1.90
C ALA A 119 7.91 16.57 1.91
N GLY A 120 7.56 16.08 3.11
CA GLY A 120 6.98 14.77 3.33
C GLY A 120 5.47 14.82 3.19
N LYS A 121 4.92 13.93 2.35
CA LYS A 121 3.48 13.73 2.21
C LYS A 121 3.12 12.26 2.36
N THR A 122 1.90 11.98 2.80
CA THR A 122 1.37 10.62 2.89
C THR A 122 0.38 10.42 1.74
N LEU A 123 0.66 9.43 0.91
CA LEU A 123 -0.20 8.98 -0.18
C LEU A 123 -0.99 7.76 0.28
N THR A 124 -2.31 7.84 0.18
CA THR A 124 -3.22 6.76 0.56
C THR A 124 -3.73 6.05 -0.68
N PHE A 125 -3.38 4.78 -0.86
CA PHE A 125 -3.85 3.96 -1.97
C PHE A 125 -4.97 3.04 -1.49
N GLN A 126 -6.13 3.10 -2.13
CA GLN A 126 -7.29 2.28 -1.83
C GLN A 126 -7.38 1.07 -2.76
N SER A 127 -7.86 -0.06 -2.25
CA SER A 127 -8.01 -1.27 -3.04
C SER A 127 -8.99 -1.09 -4.21
N ALA A 128 -8.56 -1.51 -5.41
CA ALA A 128 -9.40 -1.60 -6.60
C ALA A 128 -9.33 -3.00 -7.25
N GLY A 129 -8.73 -3.96 -6.57
CA GLY A 129 -8.56 -5.33 -7.02
C GLY A 129 -8.11 -6.26 -5.89
N VAL A 130 -7.92 -7.54 -6.22
CA VAL A 130 -7.45 -8.55 -5.26
C VAL A 130 -5.96 -8.34 -4.97
N LEU A 131 -5.62 -8.26 -3.69
CA LEU A 131 -4.22 -8.29 -3.25
C LEU A 131 -3.67 -9.72 -3.40
N THR A 132 -2.60 -9.86 -4.17
CA THR A 132 -1.88 -11.13 -4.34
C THR A 132 -0.54 -11.05 -3.61
N ARG A 133 -0.31 -12.00 -2.70
CA ARG A 133 1.01 -12.26 -2.13
C ARG A 133 1.68 -13.38 -2.93
N ASN A 134 2.81 -13.08 -3.57
CA ASN A 134 3.63 -14.04 -4.28
C ASN A 134 4.95 -14.28 -3.55
N ASP A 135 5.33 -15.53 -3.39
CA ASP A 135 6.60 -15.95 -2.76
C ASP A 135 7.45 -16.84 -3.67
N SER A 136 7.08 -16.97 -4.95
CA SER A 136 7.77 -17.76 -5.98
C SER A 136 7.86 -17.07 -7.33
#